data_AF-A0A949XF83-F1
#
_entry.id   AF-A0A949XF83-F1
#
_cell.length_a   1.000
_cell.length_b   1.000
_cell.length_c   1.000
_cell.angle_alpha   90.00
_cell.angle_beta   90.00
_cell.angle_gamma   90.00
#
_symmetry.space_group_name_H-M   'P 1'
#
loop_
_entity.id
_entity.type
_entity.pdbx_description
1 polymer ?
#
loop_
_entity_poly.entity_id
_entity_poly.type
_entity_poly.pdbx_seq_one_letter_code
_entity_poly.pdbx_strand_id
1 'polypeptide(L)'
;MSEIQLAFARLYGLFDETNPDELRGGFSVHCLNEFSQSFPIPNLSYLPPSAVYEAGQLWAFSHEAALALRKGSMILIGLLQAQVLLIYPLIIPRDVSTLYRVFKRVGPPFELPFAETVTGDKVYMQAMLLEGDELRQQVELASRDGFETRGGHNVIRFDAPAVDANRLSHLSEMYQVTDGDEPAANPASRVSPGSSERPLIGLAGLAKSAVAKANTFSPSRLNGATAKGKPNSPSR
;
A
#
# COMPACT_ATOMS: atom_id res chain seq x y z
N MET A 1 2.28 1.23 19.35
CA MET A 1 3.24 1.40 18.23
C MET A 1 2.53 1.70 16.90
N SER A 2 1.40 1.06 16.60
CA SER A 2 0.55 1.38 15.44
C SER A 2 0.00 2.82 15.41
N GLU A 3 -0.34 3.40 16.57
CA GLU A 3 -0.78 4.81 16.66
C GLU A 3 0.29 5.81 16.20
N ILE A 4 1.58 5.51 16.44
CA ILE A 4 2.69 6.37 16.04
C ILE A 4 2.86 6.31 14.52
N GLN A 5 2.86 5.11 13.93
CA GLN A 5 2.97 4.95 12.47
C GLN A 5 1.82 5.66 11.71
N LEU A 6 0.59 5.59 12.24
CA LEU A 6 -0.55 6.31 11.66
C LEU A 6 -0.45 7.84 11.81
N ALA A 7 0.20 8.34 12.86
CA ALA A 7 0.35 9.77 13.08
C ALA A 7 1.34 10.43 12.10
N PHE A 8 2.29 9.66 11.57
CA PHE A 8 3.36 10.14 10.69
C PHE A 8 3.22 9.67 9.23
N ALA A 9 2.38 8.67 8.95
CA ALA A 9 2.08 8.27 7.58
C ALA A 9 1.03 9.16 6.92
N ARG A 10 1.17 9.33 5.60
CA ARG A 10 0.11 9.89 4.76
C ARG A 10 -0.86 8.78 4.43
N LEU A 11 -2.13 8.98 4.76
CA LEU A 11 -3.20 8.04 4.43
C LEU A 11 -3.87 8.47 3.13
N TYR A 12 -4.02 7.53 2.21
CA TYR A 12 -4.74 7.74 0.96
C TYR A 12 -5.98 6.84 0.93
N GLY A 13 -7.12 7.44 0.60
CA GLY A 13 -8.38 6.72 0.39
C GLY A 13 -8.74 6.68 -1.09
N LEU A 14 -9.32 5.56 -1.52
CA LEU A 14 -9.93 5.40 -2.84
C LEU A 14 -11.42 5.72 -2.75
N PHE A 15 -11.89 6.59 -3.63
CA PHE A 15 -13.27 7.04 -3.71
C PHE A 15 -13.78 6.95 -5.15
N ASP A 16 -15.08 6.67 -5.29
CA ASP A 16 -15.79 6.80 -6.56
C ASP A 16 -16.29 8.24 -6.69
N GLU A 17 -16.05 8.90 -7.82
CA GLU A 17 -16.52 10.29 -7.97
C GLU A 17 -18.04 10.40 -8.05
N THR A 18 -18.72 9.34 -8.46
CA THR A 18 -20.19 9.30 -8.48
C THR A 18 -20.77 9.16 -7.07
N ASN A 19 -19.96 8.69 -6.11
CA ASN A 19 -20.32 8.57 -4.70
C ASN A 19 -19.12 8.91 -3.80
N PRO A 20 -18.76 10.20 -3.68
CA PRO A 20 -17.50 10.62 -3.05
C PRO A 20 -17.47 10.39 -1.52
N ASP A 21 -18.62 10.11 -0.90
CA ASP A 21 -18.71 9.77 0.53
C ASP A 21 -18.41 8.28 0.80
N GLU A 22 -18.27 7.47 -0.25
CA GLU A 22 -18.03 6.03 -0.15
C GLU A 22 -16.54 5.69 -0.30
N LEU A 23 -15.88 5.44 0.83
CA LEU A 23 -14.52 4.91 0.85
C LEU A 23 -14.52 3.45 0.35
N ARG A 24 -13.75 3.17 -0.70
CA ARG A 24 -13.62 1.82 -1.30
C ARG A 24 -12.37 1.06 -0.86
N GLY A 25 -11.44 1.76 -0.23
CA GLY A 25 -10.22 1.20 0.34
C GLY A 25 -9.17 2.28 0.56
N GLY A 26 -7.97 1.89 0.95
CA GLY A 26 -6.89 2.84 1.21
C GLY A 26 -5.55 2.17 1.48
N PHE A 27 -4.54 3.01 1.62
CA PHE A 27 -3.20 2.61 2.07
C PHE A 27 -2.51 3.74 2.83
N SER A 28 -1.46 3.38 3.57
CA SER A 28 -0.54 4.33 4.19
C SER A 28 0.79 4.36 3.43
N VAL A 29 1.38 5.54 3.34
CA VAL A 29 2.72 5.73 2.75
C VAL A 29 3.46 6.84 3.49
N HIS A 30 4.76 6.68 3.67
CA HIS A 30 5.62 7.74 4.20
C HIS A 30 7.01 7.72 3.56
N CYS A 31 7.66 8.87 3.57
CA CYS A 31 9.04 9.02 3.14
C CYS A 31 9.99 8.76 4.32
N LEU A 32 11.11 8.08 4.09
CA LEU A 32 12.07 7.81 5.17
C LEU A 32 12.75 9.07 5.74
N ASN A 33 12.72 10.18 5.00
CA ASN A 33 13.15 11.49 5.50
C ASN A 33 12.18 12.10 6.53
N GLU A 34 10.91 11.70 6.51
CA GLU A 34 9.88 12.20 7.44
C GLU A 34 9.75 11.27 8.66
N PHE A 35 9.86 9.97 8.43
CA PHE A 35 9.74 8.95 9.47
C PHE A 35 10.63 7.76 9.16
N SER A 36 11.39 7.28 10.15
CA SER A 36 12.30 6.15 9.97
C SER A 36 11.57 4.87 9.57
N GLN A 37 12.30 4.01 8.85
CA GLN A 37 11.85 2.69 8.43
C GLN A 37 11.27 1.87 9.60
N SER A 38 10.15 1.20 9.38
CA SER A 38 9.46 0.45 10.45
C SER A 38 10.30 -0.69 11.02
N PHE A 39 11.11 -1.34 10.19
CA PHE A 39 12.03 -2.40 10.59
C PHE A 39 13.41 -2.12 10.00
N PRO A 40 14.53 -2.42 10.68
CA PRO A 40 15.87 -2.06 10.22
C PRO A 40 16.35 -2.84 8.97
N ILE A 41 15.56 -3.79 8.47
CA ILE A 41 15.86 -4.59 7.28
C ILE A 41 14.84 -4.21 6.20
N PRO A 42 15.27 -3.91 4.95
CA PRO A 42 16.64 -3.95 4.45
C PRO A 42 17.47 -2.72 4.85
N ASN A 43 18.79 -2.81 4.71
CA ASN A 43 19.66 -1.63 4.79
C ASN A 43 19.53 -0.83 3.49
N LEU A 44 18.94 0.37 3.58
CA LEU A 44 18.71 1.28 2.45
C LEU A 44 19.65 2.51 2.46
N SER A 45 20.74 2.47 3.24
CA SER A 45 21.69 3.59 3.38
C SER A 45 22.48 3.94 2.11
N TYR A 46 22.37 3.15 1.05
CA TYR A 46 22.93 3.47 -0.26
C TYR A 46 22.13 4.55 -1.01
N LEU A 47 20.95 4.94 -0.49
CA LEU A 47 20.10 5.99 -1.03
C LEU A 47 19.86 7.09 0.00
N PRO A 48 19.59 8.34 -0.44
CA PRO A 48 19.11 9.36 0.47
C PRO A 48 17.71 8.97 1.01
N PRO A 49 17.41 9.20 2.30
CA PRO A 49 16.09 8.88 2.87
C PRO A 49 14.91 9.54 2.15
N SER A 50 15.14 10.68 1.49
CA SER A 50 14.12 11.38 0.70
C SER A 50 13.68 10.63 -0.56
N ALA A 51 14.47 9.67 -1.04
CA ALA A 51 14.18 8.88 -2.23
C ALA A 51 13.50 7.53 -1.91
N VAL A 52 13.33 7.20 -0.63
CA VAL A 52 12.79 5.93 -0.18
C VAL A 52 11.42 6.15 0.44
N TYR A 53 10.45 5.40 -0.06
CA TYR A 53 9.09 5.40 0.47
C TYR A 53 8.74 4.03 1.01
N GLU A 54 8.17 3.99 2.20
CA GLU A 54 7.59 2.80 2.78
C GLU A 54 6.07 2.88 2.68
N ALA A 55 5.46 1.85 2.10
CA ALA A 55 4.02 1.71 2.01
C ALA A 55 3.53 0.53 2.86
N GLY A 56 2.38 0.72 3.49
CA GLY A 56 1.79 -0.25 4.40
C GLY A 56 0.27 -0.18 4.40
N GLN A 57 -0.32 -1.13 5.12
CA GLN A 57 -1.75 -1.17 5.43
C GLN A 57 -2.62 -0.96 4.17
N LEU A 58 -2.48 -1.79 3.15
CA LEU A 58 -3.45 -1.78 2.04
C LEU A 58 -4.71 -2.52 2.47
N TRP A 59 -5.85 -1.82 2.48
CA TRP A 59 -7.17 -2.43 2.64
C TRP A 59 -8.05 -2.06 1.44
N ALA A 60 -8.88 -2.98 1.01
CA ALA A 60 -9.82 -2.78 -0.10
C ALA A 60 -11.10 -3.55 0.19
N PHE A 61 -12.24 -2.95 -0.15
CA PHE A 61 -13.54 -3.59 0.03
C PHE A 61 -13.96 -4.45 -1.18
N SER A 62 -13.22 -4.37 -2.29
CA SER A 62 -13.40 -5.25 -3.45
C SER A 62 -12.08 -5.51 -4.19
N HIS A 63 -12.09 -6.47 -5.12
CA HIS A 63 -10.93 -6.77 -5.97
C HIS A 63 -10.59 -5.58 -6.89
N GLU A 64 -11.60 -4.96 -7.46
CA GLU A 64 -11.50 -3.79 -8.35
C GLU A 64 -10.90 -2.60 -7.59
N ALA A 65 -11.34 -2.38 -6.34
CA ALA A 65 -10.75 -1.37 -5.47
C ALA A 65 -9.28 -1.67 -5.18
N ALA A 66 -8.90 -2.93 -4.97
CA ALA A 66 -7.50 -3.32 -4.78
C ALA A 66 -6.65 -3.05 -6.04
N LEU A 67 -7.18 -3.29 -7.24
CA LEU A 67 -6.50 -2.97 -8.49
C LEU A 67 -6.33 -1.45 -8.68
N ALA A 68 -7.38 -0.69 -8.39
CA ALA A 68 -7.35 0.77 -8.47
C ALA A 68 -6.38 1.39 -7.46
N LEU A 69 -6.31 0.86 -6.23
CA LEU A 69 -5.33 1.28 -5.22
C LEU A 69 -3.90 1.01 -5.66
N ARG A 70 -3.63 -0.14 -6.32
CA ARG A 70 -2.30 -0.43 -6.87
C ARG A 70 -1.93 0.56 -7.97
N LYS A 71 -2.85 0.86 -8.89
CA LYS A 71 -2.61 1.85 -9.94
C LYS A 71 -2.34 3.22 -9.33
N GLY A 72 -3.24 3.68 -8.45
CA GLY A 72 -3.13 4.96 -7.78
C GLY A 72 -1.86 5.10 -6.93
N SER A 73 -1.44 4.04 -6.24
CA SER A 73 -0.19 4.05 -5.47
C SER A 73 1.03 4.15 -6.37
N MET A 74 1.08 3.43 -7.50
CA MET A 74 2.20 3.56 -8.45
C MET A 74 2.27 4.97 -9.07
N ILE A 75 1.13 5.56 -9.45
CA ILE A 75 1.08 6.95 -9.94
C ILE A 75 1.62 7.90 -8.85
N LEU A 76 1.15 7.75 -7.61
CA LEU A 76 1.60 8.58 -6.50
C LEU A 76 3.11 8.46 -6.27
N ILE A 77 3.64 7.24 -6.23
CA ILE A 77 5.07 6.98 -6.02
C ILE A 77 5.92 7.58 -7.15
N GLY A 78 5.43 7.56 -8.39
CA GLY A 78 6.05 8.26 -9.52
C GLY A 78 6.06 9.77 -9.37
N LEU A 79 4.93 10.37 -8.97
CA LEU A 79 4.81 11.81 -8.69
C LEU A 79 5.73 12.26 -7.55
N LEU A 80 5.94 11.39 -6.56
CA LEU A 80 6.86 11.62 -5.44
C LEU A 80 8.33 11.38 -5.81
N GLN A 81 8.63 10.97 -7.05
CA GLN A 81 9.98 10.70 -7.55
C GLN A 81 10.75 9.68 -6.68
N ALA A 82 10.04 8.67 -6.17
CA ALA A 82 10.67 7.62 -5.39
C ALA A 82 11.68 6.82 -6.24
N GLN A 83 12.79 6.42 -5.62
CA GLN A 83 13.74 5.47 -6.21
C GLN A 83 13.53 4.05 -5.68
N VAL A 84 12.97 3.93 -4.48
CA VAL A 84 12.64 2.66 -3.83
C VAL A 84 11.26 2.76 -3.19
N LEU A 85 10.46 1.72 -3.40
CA LEU A 85 9.26 1.44 -2.64
C LEU A 85 9.45 0.18 -1.81
N LEU A 86 9.34 0.34 -0.49
CA LEU A 86 9.47 -0.72 0.51
C LEU A 86 8.09 -1.12 1.03
N ILE A 87 7.86 -2.42 1.14
CA ILE A 87 6.67 -3.00 1.78
C ILE A 87 7.05 -4.15 2.71
N TYR A 88 6.16 -4.42 3.67
CA TYR A 88 6.23 -5.58 4.54
C TYR A 88 4.94 -6.39 4.45
N PRO A 89 4.81 -7.36 3.53
CA PRO A 89 3.68 -8.27 3.54
C PRO A 89 3.80 -9.33 4.63
N LEU A 90 2.63 -9.79 5.09
CA LEU A 90 2.47 -10.98 5.92
C LEU A 90 2.94 -12.24 5.16
N ILE A 91 3.77 -13.07 5.79
CA ILE A 91 4.21 -14.36 5.25
C ILE A 91 3.60 -15.53 6.03
N ILE A 92 3.43 -15.38 7.35
CA ILE A 92 2.85 -16.40 8.23
C ILE A 92 1.81 -15.71 9.12
N PRO A 93 0.58 -16.23 9.24
CA PRO A 93 0.14 -17.57 8.83
C PRO A 93 -0.26 -17.73 7.35
N ARG A 94 -0.41 -16.63 6.61
CA ARG A 94 -0.77 -16.65 5.19
C ARG A 94 0.20 -15.79 4.40
N ASP A 95 0.76 -16.36 3.34
CA ASP A 95 1.68 -15.64 2.47
C ASP A 95 0.93 -14.73 1.49
N VAL A 96 0.82 -13.45 1.83
CA VAL A 96 0.21 -12.42 0.98
C VAL A 96 1.22 -11.76 0.04
N SER A 97 2.51 -12.07 0.13
CA SER A 97 3.53 -11.53 -0.78
C SER A 97 3.30 -11.96 -2.24
N THR A 98 2.58 -13.06 -2.45
CA THR A 98 2.17 -13.57 -3.77
C THR A 98 1.34 -12.56 -4.57
N LEU A 99 0.76 -11.57 -3.89
CA LEU A 99 0.04 -10.45 -4.47
C LEU A 99 0.95 -9.33 -4.99
N TYR A 100 2.24 -9.34 -4.62
CA TYR A 100 3.24 -8.31 -4.90
C TYR A 100 4.40 -8.87 -5.74
N ARG A 101 4.09 -9.59 -6.82
CA ARG A 101 5.08 -10.37 -7.61
C ARG A 101 6.21 -9.54 -8.22
N VAL A 102 5.98 -8.26 -8.49
CA VAL A 102 7.00 -7.35 -9.04
C VAL A 102 8.01 -6.89 -7.99
N PHE A 103 7.73 -7.13 -6.71
CA PHE A 103 8.64 -6.80 -5.63
C PHE A 103 9.61 -7.96 -5.38
N LYS A 104 10.86 -7.63 -5.09
CA LYS A 104 11.90 -8.56 -4.69
C LYS A 104 11.89 -8.74 -3.17
N ARG A 105 11.85 -9.99 -2.69
CA ARG A 105 12.02 -10.30 -1.26
C ARG A 105 13.43 -9.98 -0.81
N VAL A 106 13.57 -9.38 0.37
CA VAL A 106 14.87 -9.03 0.96
C VAL A 106 14.97 -9.52 2.39
N GLY A 107 16.04 -10.26 2.68
CA GLY A 107 16.26 -10.89 3.98
C GLY A 107 15.28 -12.02 4.30
N PRO A 108 15.43 -12.70 5.45
CA PRO A 108 14.48 -13.70 5.91
C PRO A 108 13.19 -13.08 6.46
N PRO A 109 12.07 -13.83 6.54
CA PRO A 109 10.93 -13.41 7.33
C PRO A 109 11.30 -13.16 8.80
N PHE A 110 10.63 -12.20 9.43
CA PHE A 110 10.83 -11.81 10.81
C PHE A 110 9.50 -11.78 11.57
N GLU A 111 9.57 -12.06 12.87
CA GLU A 111 8.41 -12.05 13.77
C GLU A 111 7.94 -10.62 14.02
N LEU A 112 6.62 -10.41 13.95
CA LEU A 112 5.99 -9.14 14.29
C LEU A 112 5.76 -9.11 15.82
N PRO A 113 6.53 -8.33 16.59
CA PRO A 113 6.59 -8.50 18.05
C PRO A 113 5.33 -8.06 18.81
N PHE A 114 4.39 -7.43 18.11
CA PHE A 114 3.16 -6.87 18.66
C PHE A 114 1.89 -7.47 18.03
N ALA A 115 2.03 -8.57 17.27
CA ALA A 115 0.90 -9.23 16.64
C ALA A 115 0.95 -10.73 16.83
N GLU A 116 -0.21 -11.29 17.12
CA GLU A 116 -0.47 -12.72 17.17
C GLU A 116 -1.81 -12.99 16.47
N THR A 117 -2.01 -14.23 16.04
CA THR A 117 -3.33 -14.68 15.58
C THR A 117 -4.29 -14.76 16.77
N VAL A 118 -5.59 -14.91 16.50
CA VAL A 118 -6.59 -15.14 17.55
C VAL A 118 -6.35 -16.42 18.37
N THR A 119 -5.55 -17.35 17.84
CA THR A 119 -5.12 -18.59 18.50
C THR A 119 -3.81 -18.43 19.29
N GLY A 120 -3.20 -17.25 19.29
CA GLY A 120 -1.91 -16.99 19.94
C GLY A 120 -0.68 -17.38 19.09
N ASP A 121 -0.87 -17.69 17.81
CA ASP A 121 0.25 -18.02 16.92
C ASP A 121 1.00 -16.76 16.50
N LYS A 122 2.32 -16.90 16.38
CA LYS A 122 3.20 -15.82 15.95
C LYS A 122 2.92 -15.40 14.50
N VAL A 123 2.97 -14.10 14.28
CA VAL A 123 2.80 -13.46 12.98
C VAL A 123 4.18 -13.13 12.41
N TYR A 124 4.41 -13.43 11.12
CA TYR A 124 5.68 -13.11 10.46
C TYR A 124 5.46 -12.28 9.21
N MET A 125 6.36 -11.33 8.98
CA MET A 125 6.40 -10.47 7.80
C MET A 125 7.76 -10.62 7.11
N GLN A 126 7.89 -10.13 5.89
CA GLN A 126 9.17 -10.09 5.19
C GLN A 126 9.29 -8.79 4.40
N ALA A 127 10.47 -8.18 4.41
CA ALA A 127 10.71 -6.99 3.61
C ALA A 127 10.68 -7.34 2.12
N MET A 128 10.07 -6.47 1.32
CA MET A 128 10.18 -6.54 -0.13
C MET A 128 10.37 -5.15 -0.74
N LEU A 129 11.17 -5.08 -1.80
CA LEU A 129 11.54 -3.85 -2.49
C LEU A 129 11.07 -3.86 -3.94
N LEU A 130 10.67 -2.69 -4.41
CA LEU A 130 10.53 -2.36 -5.83
C LEU A 130 11.41 -1.13 -6.09
N GLU A 131 12.40 -1.28 -6.96
CA GLU A 131 13.42 -0.25 -7.22
C GLU A 131 13.87 -0.28 -8.68
N GLY A 132 14.70 0.68 -9.08
CA GLY A 132 15.35 0.67 -10.40
C GLY A 132 14.36 0.71 -11.58
N ASP A 133 14.64 -0.11 -12.59
CA ASP A 133 13.86 -0.12 -13.82
C ASP A 133 12.51 -0.81 -13.65
N GLU A 134 12.38 -1.79 -12.75
CA GLU A 134 11.09 -2.38 -12.41
C GLU A 134 10.14 -1.32 -11.82
N LEU A 135 10.63 -0.49 -10.89
CA LEU A 135 9.84 0.62 -10.36
C LEU A 135 9.41 1.59 -11.48
N ARG A 136 10.36 1.98 -12.34
CA ARG A 136 10.10 2.87 -13.47
C ARG A 136 9.01 2.33 -14.39
N GLN A 137 9.11 1.05 -14.77
CA GLN A 137 8.13 0.37 -15.62
C GLN A 137 6.74 0.31 -14.97
N GLN A 138 6.65 0.04 -13.66
CA GLN A 138 5.37 0.04 -12.96
C GLN A 138 4.73 1.43 -12.95
N VAL A 139 5.52 2.48 -12.71
CA VAL A 139 5.06 3.88 -12.75
C VAL A 139 4.57 4.25 -14.15
N GLU A 140 5.34 3.95 -15.18
CA GLU A 140 4.98 4.22 -16.59
C GLU A 140 3.69 3.50 -16.97
N LEU A 141 3.57 2.22 -16.64
CA LEU A 141 2.37 1.44 -16.95
C LEU A 141 1.14 1.98 -16.22
N ALA A 142 1.27 2.32 -14.94
CA ALA A 142 0.18 2.90 -14.16
C ALA A 142 -0.25 4.27 -14.71
N SER A 143 0.69 5.02 -15.30
CA SER A 143 0.45 6.35 -15.86
C SER A 143 -0.03 6.33 -17.31
N ARG A 144 0.06 5.19 -18.01
CA ARG A 144 -0.16 5.07 -19.46
C ARG A 144 -1.51 5.59 -19.93
N ASP A 145 -2.56 5.37 -19.15
CA ASP A 145 -3.92 5.75 -19.53
C ASP A 145 -4.23 7.23 -19.19
N GLY A 146 -3.24 7.98 -18.70
CA GLY A 146 -3.42 9.36 -18.23
C GLY A 146 -3.99 9.43 -16.81
N PHE A 147 -3.71 10.56 -16.14
CA PHE A 147 -4.30 10.90 -14.84
C PHE A 147 -4.25 12.42 -14.64
N GLU A 148 -5.09 12.94 -13.75
CA GLU A 148 -5.01 14.31 -13.25
C GLU A 148 -4.51 14.33 -11.82
N THR A 149 -3.87 15.43 -11.42
CA THR A 149 -3.45 15.64 -10.04
C THR A 149 -3.79 17.05 -9.54
N ARG A 150 -4.14 17.17 -8.25
CA ARG A 150 -4.45 18.45 -7.59
C ARG A 150 -3.82 18.53 -6.20
N GLY A 151 -3.66 19.78 -5.72
CA GLY A 151 -3.23 20.06 -4.35
C GLY A 151 -1.88 19.47 -3.97
N GLY A 152 -0.89 19.49 -4.88
CA GLY A 152 0.44 18.92 -4.62
C GLY A 152 0.41 17.39 -4.46
N HIS A 153 -0.33 16.70 -5.33
CA HIS A 153 -0.49 15.23 -5.33
C HIS A 153 -1.30 14.66 -4.17
N ASN A 154 -2.07 15.50 -3.49
CA ASN A 154 -3.05 15.06 -2.50
C ASN A 154 -4.33 14.50 -3.15
N VAL A 155 -4.59 14.79 -4.42
CA VAL A 155 -5.68 14.16 -5.17
C VAL A 155 -5.13 13.67 -6.51
N ILE A 156 -5.45 12.43 -6.87
CA ILE A 156 -5.12 11.81 -8.15
C ILE A 156 -6.40 11.23 -8.74
N ARG A 157 -6.70 11.52 -10.02
CA ARG A 157 -7.89 11.03 -10.73
C ARG A 157 -7.50 10.24 -11.97
N PHE A 158 -8.17 9.13 -12.20
CA PHE A 158 -7.91 8.28 -13.36
C PHE A 158 -9.17 7.50 -13.77
N ASP A 159 -9.35 7.29 -15.08
CA ASP A 159 -10.57 6.72 -15.65
C ASP A 159 -10.59 5.19 -15.69
N ALA A 160 -9.41 4.57 -15.68
CA ALA A 160 -9.25 3.13 -15.82
C ALA A 160 -8.72 2.53 -14.50
N PRO A 161 -9.56 1.84 -13.69
CA PRO A 161 -9.15 1.33 -12.38
C PRO A 161 -8.17 0.16 -12.44
N ALA A 162 -8.19 -0.62 -13.52
CA ALA A 162 -7.37 -1.81 -13.63
C ALA A 162 -6.14 -1.55 -14.51
N VAL A 163 -4.96 -1.82 -13.96
CA VAL A 163 -3.82 -2.25 -14.77
C VAL A 163 -4.04 -3.73 -15.01
N ASP A 164 -4.14 -4.16 -16.27
CA ASP A 164 -4.27 -5.58 -16.61
C ASP A 164 -3.02 -6.34 -16.13
N ALA A 165 -3.13 -6.97 -14.95
CA ALA A 165 -2.02 -7.64 -14.29
C ALA A 165 -1.54 -8.89 -15.04
N ASN A 166 -2.34 -9.43 -15.98
CA ASN A 166 -1.90 -10.52 -16.86
C ASN A 166 -0.93 -10.02 -17.95
N ARG A 167 -0.97 -8.73 -18.30
CA ARG A 167 0.06 -8.12 -19.17
C ARG A 167 1.37 -7.82 -18.43
N LEU A 168 1.33 -7.70 -17.10
CA LEU A 168 2.50 -7.36 -16.27
C LEU A 168 3.54 -8.49 -16.18
N SER A 169 3.10 -9.73 -16.03
CA SER A 169 4.01 -10.89 -16.03
C SER A 169 4.60 -11.15 -17.42
N HIS A 170 3.80 -11.02 -18.48
CA HIS A 170 4.27 -11.26 -19.84
C HIS A 170 5.20 -10.18 -20.39
N LEU A 171 5.03 -8.90 -20.03
CA LEU A 171 5.94 -7.84 -20.49
C LEU A 171 7.30 -7.89 -19.77
N SER A 172 7.32 -8.22 -18.48
CA SER A 172 8.58 -8.45 -17.75
C SER A 172 9.35 -9.66 -18.29
N GLU A 173 8.65 -10.74 -18.69
CA GLU A 173 9.24 -11.89 -19.36
C GLU A 173 9.68 -11.58 -20.80
N MET A 174 8.96 -10.72 -21.53
CA MET A 174 9.34 -10.32 -22.90
C MET A 174 10.57 -9.41 -22.93
N TYR A 175 10.74 -8.49 -21.98
CA TYR A 175 11.92 -7.61 -21.92
C TYR A 175 13.20 -8.31 -21.48
N GLN A 176 13.11 -9.51 -20.86
CA GLN A 176 14.27 -10.38 -20.64
C GLN A 176 14.74 -11.10 -21.92
N VAL A 177 13.96 -11.04 -23.01
CA VAL A 177 14.24 -11.73 -24.28
C VAL A 177 14.75 -10.77 -25.38
N THR A 178 14.65 -9.46 -25.19
CA THR A 178 15.11 -8.46 -26.18
C THR A 178 16.35 -7.72 -25.70
N ASP A 179 17.43 -8.46 -25.46
CA ASP A 179 18.79 -7.93 -25.53
C ASP A 179 19.43 -8.54 -26.77
N GLY A 180 18.97 -8.06 -27.93
CA GLY A 180 19.26 -8.61 -29.24
C GLY A 180 18.26 -8.10 -30.28
N ASP A 181 18.71 -7.10 -31.04
CA ASP A 181 18.13 -6.55 -32.27
C ASP A 181 17.10 -5.39 -32.16
N GLU A 182 17.60 -4.21 -32.58
CA GLU A 182 16.85 -3.06 -33.08
C GLU A 182 17.07 -2.95 -34.61
N PRO A 183 16.32 -2.13 -35.38
CA PRO A 183 14.89 -1.80 -35.30
C PRO A 183 14.18 -1.87 -36.68
N ALA A 184 12.85 -1.77 -36.73
CA ALA A 184 12.15 -1.36 -37.95
C ALA A 184 10.83 -0.59 -37.68
N ALA A 185 10.88 0.70 -38.05
CA ALA A 185 9.86 1.58 -38.63
C ALA A 185 8.35 1.41 -38.31
N ASN A 186 7.79 2.49 -37.73
CA ASN A 186 6.39 2.96 -37.80
C ASN A 186 6.00 3.39 -39.25
N PRO A 187 4.74 3.75 -39.63
CA PRO A 187 3.62 4.19 -38.77
C PRO A 187 2.20 3.71 -39.19
N ALA A 188 1.19 3.84 -38.32
CA ALA A 188 -0.18 4.20 -38.73
C ALA A 188 -1.04 4.70 -37.56
N SER A 189 -1.39 5.97 -37.64
CA SER A 189 -2.50 6.63 -36.92
C SER A 189 -3.82 5.87 -37.11
N ARG A 190 -4.57 5.66 -36.02
CA ARG A 190 -6.00 5.35 -36.12
C ARG A 190 -6.80 6.01 -35.01
N VAL A 191 -7.77 6.79 -35.48
CA VAL A 191 -8.80 7.61 -34.84
C VAL A 191 -9.55 6.87 -33.72
N SER A 192 -9.72 7.57 -32.58
CA SER A 192 -10.59 7.18 -31.46
C SER A 192 -12.07 7.24 -31.82
N PRO A 193 -12.89 6.29 -31.36
CA PRO A 193 -14.32 6.51 -31.21
C PRO A 193 -14.75 6.45 -29.73
N GLY A 194 -15.58 7.43 -29.35
CA GLY A 194 -16.64 7.26 -28.35
C GLY A 194 -16.24 7.44 -26.89
N SER A 195 -16.59 8.59 -26.34
CA SER A 195 -16.77 8.83 -24.91
C SER A 195 -17.76 7.82 -24.32
N SER A 196 -17.23 6.71 -23.80
CA SER A 196 -17.90 5.93 -22.78
C SER A 196 -17.76 6.72 -21.49
N GLU A 197 -18.86 7.15 -20.88
CA GLU A 197 -18.89 7.64 -19.50
C GLU A 197 -18.37 6.51 -18.61
N ARG A 198 -17.05 6.46 -18.42
CA ARG A 198 -16.43 5.57 -17.47
C ARG A 198 -16.53 6.23 -16.10
N PRO A 199 -16.88 5.49 -15.05
CA PRO A 199 -16.92 6.05 -13.70
C PRO A 199 -15.52 6.55 -13.35
N LEU A 200 -15.44 7.84 -13.01
CA LEU A 200 -14.21 8.48 -12.54
C LEU A 200 -13.89 7.98 -11.13
N ILE A 201 -12.62 7.63 -10.91
CA ILE A 201 -12.13 7.13 -9.62
C ILE A 201 -11.00 8.02 -9.15
N GLY A 202 -11.01 8.34 -7.85
CA GLY A 202 -10.05 9.25 -7.23
C GLY A 202 -9.32 8.62 -6.04
N LEU A 203 -8.03 8.91 -5.93
CA LEU A 203 -7.25 8.72 -4.71
C LEU A 203 -7.09 10.08 -4.02
N ALA A 204 -7.46 10.18 -2.75
CA ALA A 204 -7.36 11.41 -1.98
C ALA A 204 -6.58 11.21 -0.68
N GLY A 205 -5.64 12.12 -0.40
CA GLY A 205 -4.90 12.21 0.85
C GLY A 205 -5.82 12.69 1.97
N LEU A 206 -5.91 11.92 3.04
CA LEU A 206 -6.66 12.25 4.24
C LEU A 206 -5.81 13.20 5.11
N ALA A 207 -5.76 14.48 4.75
CA ALA A 207 -5.11 15.48 5.59
C ALA A 207 -5.88 15.64 6.92
N LYS A 208 -5.13 15.67 8.02
CA LYS A 208 -5.52 15.76 9.45
C LYS A 208 -6.85 16.50 9.71
N SER A 209 -7.96 15.79 9.65
CA SER A 209 -9.19 16.17 10.35
C SER A 209 -10.02 14.92 10.63
N ALA A 210 -9.57 14.15 11.61
CA ALA A 210 -10.45 13.25 12.33
C ALA A 210 -10.24 13.49 13.83
N VAL A 211 -10.72 14.64 14.32
CA VAL A 211 -11.50 14.59 15.57
C VAL A 211 -12.83 13.93 15.19
N ALA A 212 -12.77 12.63 14.90
CA ALA A 212 -13.96 11.81 14.82
C ALA A 212 -14.38 11.60 16.27
N LYS A 213 -15.58 12.08 16.63
CA LYS A 213 -16.22 11.81 17.90
C LYS A 213 -16.01 10.34 18.25
N ALA A 214 -15.33 10.09 19.37
CA ALA A 214 -15.26 8.78 19.97
C ALA A 214 -16.69 8.30 20.21
N ASN A 215 -17.19 7.45 19.31
CA ASN A 215 -18.30 6.58 19.65
C ASN A 215 -17.72 5.59 20.66
N THR A 216 -18.14 5.81 21.90
CA THR A 216 -17.95 4.97 23.07
C THR A 216 -18.18 3.51 22.70
N PHE A 217 -17.10 2.77 22.49
CA PHE A 217 -17.12 1.33 22.58
C PHE A 217 -17.17 0.99 24.07
N SER A 218 -18.37 0.78 24.60
CA SER A 218 -18.60 0.34 25.98
C SER A 218 -18.29 -1.16 26.09
N PRO A 219 -17.26 -1.60 26.83
CA PRO A 219 -17.07 -3.01 27.13
C PRO A 219 -18.05 -3.40 28.23
N SER A 220 -19.24 -3.85 27.83
CA SER A 220 -20.18 -4.46 28.76
C SER A 220 -19.89 -5.95 28.89
N ARG A 221 -19.48 -6.32 30.11
CA ARG A 221 -19.68 -7.63 30.77
C ARG A 221 -18.83 -8.80 30.27
N LEU A 222 -17.73 -9.03 30.97
CA LEU A 222 -17.26 -10.39 31.29
C LEU A 222 -17.52 -10.63 32.78
N ASN A 223 -18.48 -11.52 33.05
CA ASN A 223 -18.74 -12.08 34.37
C ASN A 223 -17.53 -12.91 34.81
N GLY A 224 -16.81 -12.44 35.82
CA GLY A 224 -15.83 -13.21 36.56
C GLY A 224 -16.45 -13.74 37.85
N ALA A 225 -16.72 -15.04 37.88
CA ALA A 225 -17.18 -15.76 39.06
C ALA A 225 -16.13 -15.74 40.18
N THR A 226 -16.66 -15.78 41.39
CA THR A 226 -16.01 -15.79 42.70
C THR A 226 -14.88 -16.82 42.86
N ALA A 227 -13.73 -16.37 43.37
CA ALA A 227 -12.82 -17.22 44.13
C ALA A 227 -12.45 -16.51 45.45
N LYS A 228 -12.89 -17.12 46.56
CA LYS A 228 -12.58 -16.70 47.94
C LYS A 228 -11.11 -16.96 48.24
N GLY A 229 -10.40 -15.94 48.72
CA GLY A 229 -9.10 -16.10 49.38
C GLY A 229 -8.94 -15.01 50.45
N LYS A 230 -9.17 -15.36 51.72
CA LYS A 230 -8.82 -14.52 52.88
C LYS A 230 -7.29 -14.52 53.07
N PRO A 231 -6.69 -13.39 53.44
CA PRO A 231 -5.54 -13.39 54.32
C PRO A 231 -5.93 -12.85 55.70
N ASN A 232 -5.61 -13.63 56.73
CA ASN A 232 -5.64 -13.21 58.13
C ASN A 232 -4.61 -12.11 58.36
N SER A 233 -5.05 -11.03 59.01
CA SER A 233 -4.22 -10.09 59.74
C SER A 233 -3.55 -10.76 60.95
N PRO A 234 -2.37 -10.25 61.37
CA PRO A 234 -2.08 -10.13 62.78
C PRO A 234 -1.97 -8.66 63.17
N SER A 235 -2.63 -8.36 64.28
CA SER A 235 -2.57 -7.13 65.05
C SER A 235 -1.32 -7.08 65.93
N ARG A 236 -0.78 -5.86 66.05
CA ARG A 236 0.22 -5.35 67.03
C ARG A 236 1.66 -5.76 66.84
#